data_AF-A0A376MSF4-F1
#
_entry.id   AF-A0A376MSF4-F1
#
_cell.length_a   1.000
_cell.length_b   1.000
_cell.length_c   1.000
_cell.angle_alpha   90.00
_cell.angle_beta   90.00
_cell.angle_gamma   90.00
#
_symmetry.space_group_name_H-M   'P 1'
#
loop_
_entity.id
_entity.type
_entity.pdbx_description
1 polymer ?
#
loop_
_entity_poly.entity_id
_entity_poly.type
_entity_poly.pdbx_seq_one_letter_code
_entity_poly.pdbx_strand_id
1 'polypeptide(L)'
;MLKNIELTAVMGSIYQYIHVAFQGSFACITVGLIVGALAERIRFSAVLIFVVVWLTLSYIPIAHMVWGGGLLASHGALDFAGGTVVHINAAIAGLVGAYLIGKRVGFGKEAFKPHNLPMVFTGTAILYIGWFGL
;
A
#
# COMPACT_ATOMS: atom_id res chain seq x y z
N MET A 1 -11.19 21.77 -3.95
CA MET A 1 -11.24 21.39 -2.52
C MET A 1 -12.16 20.21 -2.35
N LEU A 2 -11.93 19.36 -1.33
CA LEU A 2 -12.88 18.31 -0.96
C LEU A 2 -14.17 18.98 -0.48
N LYS A 3 -15.32 18.50 -0.96
CA LYS A 3 -16.61 19.07 -0.55
C LYS A 3 -16.85 18.71 0.92
N ASN A 4 -17.40 19.66 1.69
CA ASN A 4 -17.78 19.49 3.10
C ASN A 4 -16.60 19.27 4.08
N ILE A 5 -15.39 19.68 3.72
CA ILE A 5 -14.26 19.77 4.65
C ILE A 5 -13.74 21.21 4.59
N GLU A 6 -14.03 21.97 5.64
CA GLU A 6 -13.48 23.31 5.81
C GLU A 6 -11.94 23.25 5.92
N LEU A 7 -11.24 24.27 5.44
CA LEU A 7 -9.78 24.31 5.53
C LEU A 7 -9.29 24.29 6.97
N THR A 8 -10.07 24.84 7.90
CA THR A 8 -9.81 24.90 9.34
C THR A 8 -10.45 23.75 10.11
N ALA A 9 -11.09 22.78 9.44
CA ALA A 9 -11.65 21.61 10.11
C ALA A 9 -10.55 20.81 10.83
N VAL A 10 -10.86 20.29 12.01
CA VAL A 10 -9.90 19.59 12.89
C VAL A 10 -10.29 18.13 13.02
N MET A 11 -9.30 17.24 12.97
CA MET A 11 -9.41 15.81 13.26
C MET A 11 -8.37 15.45 14.31
N GLY A 12 -8.81 15.00 15.49
CA GLY A 12 -7.92 14.85 16.64
C GLY A 12 -7.34 16.21 17.07
N SER A 13 -6.02 16.37 16.93
CA SER A 13 -5.30 17.60 17.28
C SER A 13 -4.66 18.33 16.08
N ILE A 14 -5.01 17.94 14.85
CA ILE A 14 -4.45 18.49 13.60
C ILE A 14 -5.55 18.90 12.61
N TYR A 15 -5.21 19.72 11.61
CA TYR A 15 -6.14 20.02 10.53
C TYR A 15 -6.50 18.78 9.72
N GLN A 16 -7.77 18.63 9.37
CA GLN A 16 -8.31 17.46 8.69
C GLN A 16 -7.65 17.23 7.32
N TYR A 17 -7.20 18.29 6.65
CA TYR A 17 -6.43 18.18 5.40
C TYR A 17 -5.08 17.47 5.59
N ILE A 18 -4.42 17.65 6.74
CA ILE A 18 -3.20 16.92 7.10
C ILE A 18 -3.52 15.45 7.32
N HIS A 19 -4.62 15.15 8.03
CA HIS A 19 -5.10 13.78 8.21
C HIS A 19 -5.40 13.09 6.87
N VAL A 20 -6.02 13.79 5.92
CA VAL A 20 -6.27 13.27 4.57
C VAL A 20 -4.97 12.94 3.84
N ALA A 21 -3.99 13.86 3.85
CA ALA A 21 -2.70 13.64 3.21
C ALA A 21 -1.93 12.49 3.84
N PHE A 22 -1.96 12.39 5.18
CA PHE A 22 -1.33 11.32 5.94
C PHE A 22 -1.97 9.96 5.60
N GLN A 23 -3.29 9.81 5.71
CA GLN A 23 -3.98 8.57 5.33
C GLN A 23 -3.78 8.21 3.85
N GLY A 24 -3.70 9.23 2.98
CA GLY A 24 -3.40 9.07 1.57
C GLY A 24 -1.98 8.53 1.30
N SER A 25 -0.97 8.92 2.09
CA SER A 25 0.39 8.41 1.92
C SER A 25 0.48 6.91 2.24
N PHE A 26 -0.28 6.42 3.22
CA PHE A 26 -0.43 4.99 3.52
C PHE A 26 -1.05 4.23 2.33
N ALA A 27 -2.07 4.81 1.68
CA ALA A 27 -2.64 4.22 0.48
C ALA A 27 -1.62 4.11 -0.65
N CYS A 28 -0.84 5.18 -0.86
CA CYS A 28 0.22 5.24 -1.87
C CYS A 28 1.31 4.19 -1.64
N ILE A 29 1.85 4.06 -0.43
CA ILE A 29 2.90 3.06 -0.17
C ILE A 29 2.35 1.64 -0.28
N THR A 30 1.12 1.39 0.18
CA THR A 30 0.49 0.07 0.07
C THR A 30 0.33 -0.38 -1.38
N VAL A 31 -0.16 0.51 -2.24
CA VAL A 31 -0.22 0.26 -3.69
C VAL A 31 1.17 0.12 -4.29
N GLY A 32 2.13 0.96 -3.87
CA GLY A 32 3.52 0.92 -4.32
C GLY A 32 4.19 -0.43 -4.06
N LEU A 33 3.93 -1.06 -2.91
CA LEU A 33 4.43 -2.40 -2.58
C LEU A 33 3.91 -3.46 -3.57
N ILE A 34 2.61 -3.43 -3.89
CA ILE A 34 1.99 -4.39 -4.82
C ILE A 34 2.51 -4.16 -6.24
N VAL A 35 2.48 -2.91 -6.70
CA VAL A 35 2.93 -2.55 -8.05
C VAL A 35 4.41 -2.86 -8.22
N GLY A 36 5.27 -2.52 -7.25
CA GLY A 36 6.69 -2.84 -7.30
C GLY A 36 6.96 -4.35 -7.40
N ALA A 37 6.15 -5.18 -6.74
CA ALA A 37 6.27 -6.64 -6.83
C ALA A 37 5.76 -7.23 -8.16
N LEU A 38 4.85 -6.55 -8.86
CA LEU A 38 4.19 -7.03 -10.08
C LEU A 38 4.67 -6.35 -11.37
N ALA A 39 5.35 -5.20 -11.30
CA ALA A 39 5.59 -4.28 -12.41
C ALA A 39 6.26 -4.94 -13.63
N GLU A 40 7.13 -5.93 -13.43
CA GLU A 40 7.85 -6.59 -14.52
C GLU A 40 7.07 -7.70 -15.23
N ARG A 41 5.85 -8.02 -14.77
CA ARG A 41 5.04 -9.12 -15.31
C ARG A 41 3.58 -8.76 -15.59
N ILE A 42 3.12 -7.56 -15.21
CA ILE A 42 1.77 -7.07 -15.48
C ILE A 42 1.77 -6.04 -16.61
N ARG A 43 0.74 -6.05 -17.46
CA ARG A 43 0.54 -4.98 -18.45
C ARG A 43 0.19 -3.67 -17.76
N PHE A 44 0.69 -2.54 -18.28
CA PHE A 44 0.43 -1.22 -17.69
C PHE A 44 -1.08 -0.90 -17.60
N SER A 45 -1.88 -1.19 -18.61
CA SER A 45 -3.34 -0.98 -18.52
C SER A 45 -3.99 -1.85 -17.45
N ALA A 46 -3.53 -3.10 -17.29
CA ALA A 46 -4.05 -4.03 -16.29
C ALA A 46 -3.69 -3.57 -14.86
N VAL A 47 -2.49 -3.00 -14.64
CA VAL A 47 -2.12 -2.51 -13.31
C VAL A 47 -2.97 -1.31 -12.89
N LEU A 48 -3.31 -0.40 -13.80
CA LEU A 48 -4.20 0.72 -13.48
C LEU A 48 -5.60 0.26 -13.06
N ILE A 49 -6.18 -0.69 -13.81
CA ILE A 49 -7.49 -1.26 -13.48
C ILE A 49 -7.41 -1.98 -12.12
N PHE A 50 -6.37 -2.79 -11.92
CA PHE A 50 -6.16 -3.49 -10.65
C PHE A 50 -6.06 -2.52 -9.48
N VAL A 51 -5.27 -1.44 -9.61
CA VAL A 51 -5.10 -0.45 -8.53
C VAL A 51 -6.44 0.21 -8.18
N VAL A 52 -7.23 0.62 -9.18
CA VAL A 52 -8.55 1.23 -8.91
C VAL A 52 -9.45 0.24 -8.16
N VAL A 53 -9.60 -0.98 -8.68
CA VAL A 53 -10.47 -2.00 -8.08
C VAL A 53 -9.99 -2.38 -6.68
N TRP A 54 -8.71 -2.66 -6.52
CA TRP A 54 -8.14 -3.12 -5.26
C TRP A 54 -8.11 -2.02 -4.20
N LEU A 55 -7.78 -0.78 -4.58
CA LEU A 55 -7.84 0.36 -3.66
C LEU A 55 -9.28 0.57 -3.16
N THR A 56 -10.26 0.53 -4.07
CA THR A 56 -11.67 0.78 -3.72
C THR A 56 -12.30 -0.35 -2.92
N LEU A 57 -11.99 -1.61 -3.23
CA LEU A 57 -12.69 -2.77 -2.65
C LEU A 57 -11.90 -3.53 -1.58
N SER A 58 -10.58 -3.33 -1.49
CA SER A 58 -9.73 -3.94 -0.46
C SER A 58 -9.20 -2.90 0.51
N TYR A 59 -8.40 -1.94 0.01
CA TYR A 59 -7.74 -0.97 0.87
C TYR A 59 -8.72 -0.09 1.66
N ILE A 60 -9.65 0.58 0.96
CA ILE A 60 -10.60 1.50 1.63
C ILE A 60 -11.47 0.75 2.67
N PRO A 61 -12.07 -0.41 2.36
CA PRO A 61 -12.83 -1.17 3.37
C PRO A 61 -11.99 -1.61 4.56
N ILE A 62 -10.76 -2.11 4.34
CA ILE A 62 -9.89 -2.57 5.44
C ILE A 62 -9.42 -1.38 6.29
N ALA A 63 -9.04 -0.26 5.67
CA ALA A 63 -8.69 0.97 6.38
C ALA A 63 -9.88 1.46 7.22
N HIS A 64 -11.10 1.42 6.67
CA HIS A 64 -12.30 1.75 7.44
C HIS A 64 -12.54 0.77 8.59
N MET A 65 -12.34 -0.54 8.37
CA MET A 65 -12.49 -1.55 9.42
C MET A 65 -11.56 -1.33 10.60
N VAL A 66 -10.32 -0.87 10.37
CA VAL A 66 -9.27 -0.78 11.40
C VAL A 66 -9.14 0.63 11.98
N TRP A 67 -9.11 1.67 11.13
CA TRP A 67 -8.87 3.05 11.54
C TRP A 67 -10.10 3.95 11.43
N GLY A 68 -11.10 3.56 10.64
CA GLY A 68 -12.34 4.31 10.45
C GLY A 68 -13.44 4.01 11.48
N GLY A 69 -13.13 3.27 12.55
CA GLY A 69 -14.14 2.86 13.54
C GLY A 69 -15.07 1.73 13.05
N GLY A 70 -14.67 0.99 12.03
CA GLY A 70 -15.43 -0.13 11.50
C GLY A 70 -15.28 -1.43 12.30
N LEU A 71 -15.45 -2.56 11.62
CA LEU A 71 -15.57 -3.89 12.23
C LEU A 71 -14.38 -4.26 13.14
N LEU A 72 -13.15 -4.17 12.65
CA LEU A 72 -11.99 -4.65 13.41
C LEU A 72 -11.69 -3.73 14.60
N ALA A 73 -11.87 -2.43 14.44
CA ALA A 73 -11.80 -1.46 15.53
C ALA A 73 -12.83 -1.78 16.62
N SER A 74 -14.08 -2.06 16.26
CA SER A 74 -15.13 -2.39 17.24
C SER A 74 -14.92 -3.72 17.96
N HIS A 75 -14.14 -4.62 17.37
CA HIS A 75 -13.72 -5.89 17.98
C HIS A 75 -12.43 -5.75 18.79
N GLY A 76 -11.87 -4.53 18.94
CA GLY A 76 -10.69 -4.27 19.74
C GLY A 76 -9.38 -4.69 19.09
N ALA A 77 -9.33 -4.80 17.76
CA ALA A 77 -8.08 -5.09 17.05
C ALA A 77 -7.04 -4.00 17.29
N LEU A 78 -5.82 -4.41 17.63
CA LEU A 78 -4.70 -3.51 17.88
C LEU A 78 -3.80 -3.47 16.64
N ASP A 79 -3.91 -2.39 15.87
CA ASP A 79 -3.08 -2.16 14.70
C ASP A 79 -2.74 -0.67 14.57
N PHE A 80 -1.56 -0.32 15.08
CA PHE A 80 -1.13 1.08 15.23
C PHE A 80 -0.79 1.74 13.88
N ALA A 81 0.02 1.07 13.06
CA ALA A 81 0.58 1.63 11.82
C ALA A 81 0.36 0.73 10.58
N GLY A 82 -0.57 -0.23 10.64
CA GLY A 82 -1.11 -0.87 9.45
C GLY A 82 -0.49 -2.24 9.16
N GLY A 83 -0.21 -3.02 10.20
CA GLY A 83 0.11 -4.44 10.06
C GLY A 83 -0.91 -5.15 9.17
N THR A 84 -2.20 -4.88 9.38
CA THR A 84 -3.30 -5.39 8.56
C THR A 84 -3.53 -4.52 7.33
N VAL A 85 -3.75 -3.21 7.51
CA VAL A 85 -4.19 -2.28 6.44
C VAL A 85 -3.17 -2.16 5.30
N VAL A 86 -1.88 -2.18 5.64
CA VAL A 86 -0.76 -2.01 4.70
C VAL A 86 -0.11 -3.35 4.39
N HIS A 87 0.50 -3.99 5.38
CA HIS A 87 1.46 -5.08 5.12
C HIS A 87 0.77 -6.38 4.70
N ILE A 88 -0.14 -6.91 5.53
CA ILE A 88 -0.87 -8.14 5.21
C ILE A 88 -1.71 -7.93 3.95
N ASN A 89 -2.42 -6.80 3.85
CA ASN A 89 -3.25 -6.46 2.71
C ASN A 89 -2.45 -6.46 1.39
N ALA A 90 -1.34 -5.72 1.33
CA ALA A 90 -0.48 -5.69 0.16
C ALA A 90 0.20 -7.04 -0.13
N ALA A 91 0.65 -7.74 0.91
CA ALA A 91 1.32 -9.02 0.76
C ALA A 91 0.40 -10.06 0.11
N ILE A 92 -0.84 -10.19 0.60
CA ILE A 92 -1.83 -11.11 0.02
C ILE A 92 -2.16 -10.71 -1.42
N ALA A 93 -2.38 -9.43 -1.70
CA ALA A 93 -2.65 -8.94 -3.04
C ALA A 93 -1.49 -9.24 -4.02
N GLY A 94 -0.25 -8.99 -3.58
CA GLY A 94 0.96 -9.28 -4.34
C GLY A 94 1.18 -10.77 -4.58
N LEU A 95 0.93 -11.62 -3.57
CA LEU A 95 1.03 -13.08 -3.68
C LEU A 95 -0.03 -13.65 -4.62
N VAL A 96 -1.29 -13.21 -4.52
CA VAL A 96 -2.36 -13.60 -5.44
C VAL A 96 -2.02 -13.15 -6.87
N GLY A 97 -1.53 -11.92 -7.04
CA GLY A 97 -1.05 -11.45 -8.33
C GLY A 97 0.11 -12.29 -8.88
N ALA A 98 1.08 -12.65 -8.05
CA ALA A 98 2.19 -13.51 -8.44
C ALA A 98 1.74 -14.93 -8.85
N TYR A 99 0.73 -15.47 -8.15
CA TYR A 99 0.14 -16.77 -8.46
C TYR A 99 -0.60 -16.76 -9.80
N LEU A 100 -1.44 -15.75 -10.05
CA LEU A 100 -2.28 -15.66 -11.24
C LEU A 100 -1.52 -15.26 -12.52
N ILE A 101 -0.53 -14.37 -12.42
CA ILE A 101 0.20 -13.84 -13.57
C ILE A 101 1.30 -14.81 -14.03
N GLY A 102 1.68 -15.76 -13.17
CA GLY A 102 2.71 -16.75 -13.45
C GLY A 102 4.13 -16.27 -13.12
N LYS A 103 5.05 -17.22 -13.05
CA LYS A 103 6.45 -16.99 -12.67
C LYS A 103 7.23 -16.38 -13.83
N ARG A 104 8.02 -15.34 -13.55
CA ARG A 104 9.10 -14.91 -14.46
C ARG A 104 10.20 -16.00 -14.42
N VAL A 105 10.40 -16.69 -15.54
CA VAL A 105 11.46 -17.70 -15.69
C VAL A 105 12.46 -17.17 -16.69
N GLY A 106 13.72 -16.99 -16.28
CA GLY A 106 14.80 -16.65 -17.21
C GLY A 106 15.09 -17.81 -18.16
N PHE A 107 15.66 -17.49 -19.33
CA PHE A 107 16.25 -18.52 -20.19
C PHE A 107 17.30 -19.30 -19.38
N GLY A 108 17.07 -20.59 -19.11
CA GLY A 108 18.04 -21.44 -18.41
C GLY A 108 17.84 -21.67 -16.89
N LYS A 109 16.66 -21.42 -16.31
CA LYS A 109 16.28 -21.80 -14.91
C LYS A 109 17.11 -21.21 -13.75
N GLU A 110 17.97 -20.24 -13.99
CA GLU A 110 18.76 -19.59 -12.93
C GLU A 110 17.98 -18.49 -12.17
N ALA A 111 18.44 -18.18 -10.95
CA ALA A 111 17.92 -17.07 -10.16
C ALA A 111 18.27 -15.74 -10.83
N PHE A 112 17.29 -14.86 -11.01
CA PHE A 112 17.55 -13.48 -11.47
C PHE A 112 18.40 -12.77 -10.42
N LYS A 113 19.68 -12.51 -10.74
CA LYS A 113 20.49 -11.58 -9.94
C LYS A 113 19.92 -10.17 -10.12
N PRO A 114 19.70 -9.42 -9.02
CA PRO A 114 19.39 -8.00 -9.12
C PRO A 114 20.48 -7.30 -9.92
N HIS A 115 20.10 -6.54 -10.94
CA HIS A 115 21.07 -5.83 -11.78
C HIS A 115 21.81 -4.71 -11.02
N ASN A 116 21.25 -4.22 -9.90
CA ASN A 116 21.78 -3.10 -9.15
C ASN A 116 21.42 -3.20 -7.64
N LEU A 117 22.25 -3.91 -6.87
CA LEU A 117 22.10 -4.02 -5.41
C LEU A 117 22.26 -2.67 -4.66
N PRO A 118 23.16 -1.75 -5.07
CA PRO A 118 23.21 -0.42 -4.46
C PRO A 118 21.87 0.33 -4.51
N MET A 119 21.11 0.22 -5.61
CA MET A 119 19.77 0.82 -5.68
C MET A 119 18.75 0.16 -4.75
N VAL A 120 18.85 -1.16 -4.52
CA VAL A 120 18.03 -1.86 -3.52
C VAL A 120 18.34 -1.33 -2.12
N PHE A 121 19.62 -1.15 -1.80
CA PHE A 121 20.04 -0.57 -0.53
C PHE A 121 19.54 0.87 -0.37
N THR A 122 19.71 1.72 -1.38
CA THR A 122 19.22 3.11 -1.35
C THR A 122 17.70 3.16 -1.16
N GLY A 123 16.94 2.34 -1.88
CA GLY A 123 15.49 2.23 -1.70
C GLY A 123 15.12 1.78 -0.29
N THR A 124 15.83 0.79 0.26
CA THR A 124 15.64 0.32 1.64
C THR A 124 15.94 1.41 2.65
N ALA A 125 17.00 2.20 2.45
CA ALA A 125 17.36 3.32 3.33
C ALA A 125 16.30 4.43 3.29
N ILE A 126 15.78 4.78 2.11
CA ILE A 126 14.67 5.74 1.96
C ILE A 126 13.42 5.22 2.67
N LEU A 127 13.08 3.95 2.49
CA LEU A 127 11.94 3.33 3.19
C LEU A 127 12.14 3.38 4.70
N TYR A 128 13.31 3.01 5.21
CA TYR A 128 13.65 3.06 6.63
C TYR A 128 13.48 4.47 7.21
N ILE A 129 14.01 5.49 6.55
CA ILE A 129 13.88 6.88 6.99
C ILE A 129 12.42 7.35 6.92
N GLY A 130 11.72 7.06 5.82
CA GLY A 130 10.31 7.39 5.67
C GLY A 130 9.41 6.67 6.69
N TRP A 131 9.83 5.49 7.17
CA TRP A 131 9.11 4.70 8.14
C TRP A 131 9.02 5.34 9.53
N PHE A 132 9.88 6.29 9.87
CA PHE A 132 9.72 7.05 11.12
C PHE A 132 8.47 7.94 11.12
N GLY A 133 7.98 8.31 9.93
CA GLY A 133 6.75 9.07 9.76
C GLY A 133 5.52 8.21 9.46
N LEU A 134 5.66 6.89 9.35
CA LEU A 134 4.57 5.93 9.20
C LEU A 134 4.26 5.33 10.58
#